data_AF-A0A329RYG2-F1
#
_entry.id   AF-A0A329RYG2-F1
#
_cell.length_a   1.000
_cell.length_b   1.000
_cell.length_c   1.000
_cell.angle_alpha   90.00
_cell.angle_beta   90.00
_cell.angle_gamma   90.00
#
_symmetry.space_group_name_H-M   'P 1'
#
loop_
_entity.id
_entity.type
_entity.pdbx_description
1 polymer ?
#
loop_
_entity_poly.entity_id
_entity_poly.type
_entity_poly.pdbx_seq_one_letter_code
_entity_poly.pdbx_strand_id
1 'polypeptide(L)'
;MKQDDKPNLVILKVRSKREGSLRALVDSGASNNFVRQKSQSKLKFEEVETPRSVLEVRLATAATARTEKCVVRVRFSYKHRVFVEDLVVLDLDDKFDQ
;
A
#
# COMPACT_ATOMS: atom_id res chain seq x y z
N MET A 1 7.59 17.15 -21.75
CA MET A 1 6.76 17.80 -20.72
C MET A 1 7.40 17.51 -19.37
N LYS A 2 7.82 18.54 -18.62
CA LYS A 2 8.32 18.32 -17.26
C LYS A 2 7.11 18.04 -16.38
N GLN A 3 7.04 16.84 -15.81
CA GLN A 3 6.05 16.49 -14.80
C GLN A 3 6.40 17.32 -13.56
N ASP A 4 5.45 18.11 -13.07
CA ASP A 4 5.63 18.85 -11.81
C ASP A 4 5.92 17.84 -10.70
N ASP A 5 7.10 17.96 -10.08
CA ASP A 5 7.74 16.94 -9.23
C ASP A 5 7.14 16.90 -7.81
N LYS A 6 5.84 17.19 -7.70
CA LYS A 6 5.13 17.13 -6.42
C LYS A 6 4.50 15.74 -6.29
N PRO A 7 4.94 14.91 -5.33
CA PRO A 7 4.40 13.56 -5.20
C PRO A 7 2.90 13.67 -4.87
N ASN A 8 2.08 12.91 -5.59
CA ASN A 8 0.61 12.90 -5.44
C ASN A 8 0.22 12.14 -4.17
N LEU A 9 0.64 12.69 -3.02
CA LEU A 9 0.43 12.12 -1.70
C LEU A 9 -0.90 12.57 -1.14
N VAL A 10 -1.72 11.59 -0.75
CA VAL A 10 -3.00 11.81 -0.07
C VAL A 10 -2.94 11.26 1.34
N ILE A 11 -3.78 11.82 2.23
CA ILE A 11 -3.95 11.34 3.59
C ILE A 11 -5.24 10.54 3.66
N LEU A 12 -5.11 9.24 3.93
CA LEU A 12 -6.21 8.32 4.19
C LEU A 12 -6.46 8.27 5.69
N LYS A 13 -7.72 8.45 6.10
CA LYS A 13 -8.14 8.19 7.49
C LYS A 13 -8.39 6.70 7.62
N VAL A 14 -7.64 6.02 8.48
CA VAL A 14 -7.76 4.56 8.66
C VAL A 14 -8.39 4.26 10.00
N ARG A 15 -9.15 3.17 10.07
CA ARG A 15 -9.55 2.64 11.38
C ARG A 15 -8.33 1.97 11.99
N SER A 16 -7.83 2.51 13.10
CA SER A 16 -6.75 1.89 13.87
C SER A 16 -7.11 1.83 15.36
N LYS A 17 -6.26 1.20 16.18
CA LYS A 17 -6.41 1.18 17.65
C LYS A 17 -6.20 2.58 18.27
N ARG A 18 -5.53 3.48 17.55
CA ARG A 18 -5.40 4.92 17.85
C ARG A 18 -6.01 5.71 16.69
N GLU A 19 -6.39 6.97 16.86
CA GLU A 19 -6.80 7.76 15.69
C GLU A 19 -5.61 7.82 14.70
N GLY A 20 -5.79 7.21 13.53
CA GLY A 20 -4.70 6.88 12.63
C GLY A 20 -4.96 7.43 11.25
N SER A 21 -3.92 8.01 10.64
CA SER A 21 -3.91 8.33 9.22
C SER A 21 -2.73 7.64 8.55
N LEU A 22 -2.89 7.34 7.27
CA LEU A 22 -1.82 6.88 6.40
C LEU A 22 -1.61 7.89 5.28
N ARG A 23 -0.34 8.13 4.95
CA ARG A 23 0.01 8.78 3.69
C ARG A 23 0.07 7.70 2.62
N ALA A 24 -0.62 7.95 1.52
CA ALA A 24 -0.65 7.06 0.36
C ALA A 24 -0.24 7.85 -0.88
N LEU A 25 0.47 7.18 -1.79
CA LEU A 25 0.79 7.72 -3.11
C LEU A 25 -0.32 7.33 -4.08
N VAL A 26 -0.84 8.29 -4.83
CA VAL A 26 -1.74 8.03 -5.95
C VAL A 26 -0.89 7.83 -7.20
N ASP A 27 -0.80 6.58 -7.63
CA ASP A 27 0.00 6.17 -8.78
C ASP A 27 -0.90 5.45 -9.80
N SER A 28 -1.13 6.08 -10.95
CA SER A 28 -1.89 5.48 -12.06
C SER A 28 -1.09 4.46 -12.87
N GLY A 29 0.23 4.40 -12.68
CA GLY A 29 1.11 3.40 -13.28
C GLY A 29 1.19 2.10 -12.49
N ALA A 30 0.72 2.09 -11.24
CA ALA A 30 0.66 0.89 -10.43
C ALA A 30 -0.47 -0.04 -10.88
N SER A 31 -0.15 -1.33 -11.06
CA SER A 31 -1.13 -2.35 -11.45
C SER A 31 -2.04 -2.81 -10.32
N ASN A 32 -1.71 -2.46 -9.07
CA ASN A 32 -2.46 -2.85 -7.88
C ASN A 32 -2.25 -1.84 -6.74
N ASN A 33 -3.06 -1.94 -5.70
CA ASN A 33 -2.88 -1.20 -4.47
C ASN A 33 -1.92 -1.95 -3.55
N PHE A 34 -0.88 -1.26 -3.08
CA PHE A 34 0.16 -1.86 -2.24
C PHE A 34 0.19 -1.20 -0.86
N VAL A 35 0.56 -1.99 0.15
CA VAL A 35 0.83 -1.49 1.51
C VAL A 35 2.15 -2.05 2.01
N ARG A 36 2.98 -1.18 2.63
CA ARG A 36 4.22 -1.64 3.27
C ARG A 36 3.86 -2.46 4.50
N GLN A 37 4.56 -3.59 4.72
CA GLN A 37 4.38 -4.43 5.91
C GLN A 37 4.45 -3.63 7.23
N LYS A 38 5.43 -2.72 7.35
CA LYS A 38 5.57 -1.82 8.51
C LYS A 38 4.31 -0.97 8.80
N SER A 39 3.53 -0.64 7.76
CA SER A 39 2.31 0.16 7.89
C SER A 39 1.11 -0.65 8.41
N GLN A 40 1.16 -1.99 8.36
CA GLN A 40 0.09 -2.84 8.88
C GLN A 40 -0.16 -2.65 10.37
N SER A 41 0.89 -2.35 11.14
CA SER A 41 0.77 -2.04 12.58
C SER A 41 -0.19 -0.88 12.89
N LYS A 42 -0.44 -0.02 11.90
CA LYS A 42 -1.33 1.16 11.97
C LYS A 42 -2.72 0.89 11.39
N LEU A 43 -3.01 -0.34 10.98
CA LEU A 43 -4.24 -0.70 10.27
C LEU A 43 -5.05 -1.71 11.09
N LYS A 44 -6.37 -1.55 11.08
CA LYS A 44 -7.28 -2.69 11.24
C LYS A 44 -7.55 -3.25 9.85
N PHE A 45 -7.29 -4.53 9.66
CA PHE A 45 -7.46 -5.22 8.40
C PHE A 45 -7.95 -6.66 8.62
N GLU A 46 -8.50 -7.23 7.57
CA GLU A 46 -8.82 -8.65 7.48
C GLU A 46 -7.82 -9.29 6.51
N GLU A 47 -7.23 -10.42 6.87
CA GLU A 47 -6.42 -11.18 5.92
C GLU A 47 -7.34 -11.86 4.92
N VAL A 48 -7.06 -11.70 3.63
CA VAL A 48 -7.83 -12.31 2.55
C VAL A 48 -7.15 -13.62 2.19
N GLU A 49 -7.87 -14.73 2.28
CA GLU A 49 -7.37 -16.03 1.85
C GLU A 49 -7.02 -15.97 0.36
N THR A 50 -5.76 -16.21 0.05
CA THR A 50 -5.27 -16.25 -1.34
C THR A 50 -4.40 -17.49 -1.54
N PRO A 51 -4.41 -18.09 -2.74
CA PRO A 51 -3.51 -19.19 -3.04
C PRO A 51 -2.05 -18.75 -2.84
N ARG A 52 -1.28 -19.59 -2.14
CA ARG A 52 0.15 -19.36 -1.94
C ARG A 52 0.84 -19.19 -3.29
N SER A 53 1.40 -18.02 -3.50
CA SER A 53 2.06 -17.64 -4.73
C SER A 53 3.12 -16.59 -4.43
N VAL A 54 4.13 -16.51 -5.29
CA VAL A 54 5.15 -15.46 -5.22
C VAL A 54 4.74 -14.32 -6.14
N LEU A 55 4.81 -13.11 -5.62
CA LEU A 55 4.61 -11.88 -6.37
C LEU A 55 5.97 -11.29 -6.74
N GLU A 56 6.13 -10.94 -8.01
CA GLU A 56 7.29 -10.20 -8.50
C GLU A 56 6.87 -8.76 -8.83
N VAL A 57 7.51 -7.77 -8.20
CA VAL A 57 7.15 -6.35 -8.31
C VAL A 57 8.35 -5.57 -8.81
N ARG A 58 8.17 -4.88 -9.94
CA ARG A 58 9.15 -3.94 -10.45
C ARG A 58 8.93 -2.57 -9.81
N LEU A 59 9.93 -2.12 -9.06
CA LEU A 59 9.93 -0.82 -8.39
C LEU A 59 10.33 0.29 -9.36
N ALA A 60 10.08 1.54 -8.97
CA ALA A 60 10.44 2.73 -9.75
C ALA A 60 11.95 2.82 -10.06
N THR A 61 12.80 2.25 -9.19
CA THR A 61 14.25 2.12 -9.38
C THR A 61 14.65 1.07 -10.42
N ALA A 62 13.69 0.48 -11.12
CA ALA A 62 13.83 -0.70 -11.97
C ALA A 62 14.29 -1.97 -11.24
N ALA A 63 14.47 -1.93 -9.92
CA ALA A 63 14.71 -3.10 -9.10
C ALA A 63 13.47 -4.01 -9.05
N THR A 64 13.69 -5.30 -8.84
CA THR A 64 12.63 -6.29 -8.74
C THR A 64 12.61 -6.87 -7.33
N ALA A 65 11.47 -6.76 -6.64
CA ALA A 65 11.23 -7.40 -5.36
C ALA A 65 10.40 -8.68 -5.57
N ARG A 66 10.81 -9.78 -4.94
CA ARG A 66 10.02 -11.02 -4.88
C ARG A 66 9.56 -11.22 -3.44
N THR A 67 8.26 -11.40 -3.26
CA THR A 67 7.66 -11.59 -1.93
C THR A 67 6.53 -12.61 -2.02
N GLU A 68 6.22 -13.27 -0.90
CA GLU A 68 5.01 -14.08 -0.84
C GLU A 68 3.80 -13.16 -0.98
N LYS A 69 2.85 -13.56 -1.82
CA LYS A 69 1.63 -12.80 -2.01
C LYS A 69 0.79 -12.90 -0.73
N CYS A 70 0.70 -11.79 -0.02
CA CYS A 70 -0.23 -11.59 1.09
C CYS A 70 -1.18 -10.43 0.72
N VAL A 71 -2.47 -10.64 0.92
CA VAL A 71 -3.51 -9.63 0.61
C VAL A 71 -4.30 -9.34 1.87
N VAL A 72 -4.44 -8.05 2.17
CA VAL A 72 -5.20 -7.57 3.32
C VAL A 72 -6.32 -6.64 2.87
N ARG A 73 -7.51 -6.83 3.42
CA ARG A 73 -8.65 -5.96 3.21
C ARG A 73 -8.66 -4.84 4.24
N VAL A 74 -8.66 -3.60 3.77
CA VAL A 74 -8.55 -2.42 4.63
C VAL A 74 -9.73 -1.49 4.41
N ARG A 75 -10.33 -1.03 5.51
CA ARG A 75 -11.36 0.02 5.50
C ARG A 75 -10.73 1.37 5.85
N PHE A 76 -10.82 2.32 4.92
CA PHE A 76 -10.31 3.68 5.11
C PHE A 76 -11.28 4.72 4.53
N SER A 77 -11.09 5.97 4.92
CA SER A 77 -11.85 7.10 4.40
C SER A 77 -10.93 8.08 3.70
N TYR A 78 -11.41 8.65 2.61
CA TYR A 78 -10.77 9.75 1.91
C TYR A 78 -11.82 10.82 1.61
N LYS A 79 -11.53 12.07 2.00
CA LYS A 79 -12.52 13.16 2.03
C LYS A 79 -13.78 12.72 2.80
N HIS A 80 -14.96 12.82 2.18
CA HIS A 80 -16.26 12.46 2.77
C HIS A 80 -16.71 11.03 2.41
N ARG A 81 -15.82 10.20 1.84
CA ARG A 81 -16.16 8.86 1.35
C ARG A 81 -15.38 7.78 2.10
N VAL A 82 -16.00 6.61 2.23
CA VAL A 82 -15.43 5.42 2.86
C VAL A 82 -15.22 4.36 1.79
N PHE A 83 -14.07 3.69 1.84
CA PHE A 83 -13.64 2.66 0.92
C PHE A 83 -13.26 1.40 1.69
N VAL A 84 -13.44 0.24 1.04
CA VAL A 84 -12.96 -1.06 1.49
C VAL A 84 -12.22 -1.65 0.31
N GLU A 85 -10.90 -1.78 0.43
CA GLU A 85 -10.03 -2.20 -0.67
C GLU A 85 -9.10 -3.31 -0.22
N ASP A 86 -8.76 -4.18 -1.16
CA ASP A 86 -7.76 -5.23 -0.98
C ASP A 86 -6.39 -4.67 -1.37
N LEU A 87 -5.45 -4.71 -0.43
CA LEU A 87 -4.08 -4.23 -0.58
C LEU A 87 -3.11 -5.40 -0.58
N VAL A 88 -2.21 -5.43 -1.55
CA VAL A 88 -1.09 -6.37 -1.56
C VAL A 88 -0.02 -5.89 -0.59
N VAL A 89 0.35 -6.74 0.35
CA VAL A 89 1.42 -6.47 1.29
C VAL A 89 2.75 -6.62 0.58
N LEU A 90 3.58 -5.58 0.67
CA LEU A 90 4.98 -5.67 0.27
C LEU A 90 5.85 -5.68 1.52
N ASP A 91 6.53 -6.81 1.73
CA ASP A 91 7.65 -6.90 2.66
C ASP A 91 8.92 -6.43 1.94
N LEU A 92 9.08 -5.10 1.89
CA LEU A 92 10.29 -4.49 1.34
C LEU A 92 11.30 -4.34 2.48
N ASP A 93 12.48 -4.94 2.33
CA ASP A 93 13.64 -4.66 3.18
C ASP A 93 13.90 -3.14 3.23
N ASP A 94 14.38 -2.64 4.37
CA ASP A 94 14.71 -1.22 4.64
C ASP A 94 15.58 -0.55 3.56
N LYS A 95 16.28 -1.36 2.75
CA LYS A 95 17.11 -0.93 1.62
C LYS A 95 16.31 -0.30 0.47
N PHE A 96 15.00 -0.55 0.42
CA PHE A 96 14.09 0.02 -0.58
C PHE A 96 13.25 1.20 -0.04
N ASP A 97 13.57 1.70 1.17
CA ASP A 97 12.95 2.87 1.81
C ASP A 97 13.70 4.20 1.49
N GLN A 98 14.56 4.23 0.45
CA GLN A 98 15.30 5.45 0.03
C GLN A 98 14.40 6.61 -0.40
#